data_AF-A0A5E4KA55-F1
#
_entry.id   AF-A0A5E4KA55-F1
#
_cell.length_a   1.000
_cell.length_b   1.000
_cell.length_c   1.000
_cell.angle_alpha   90.00
_cell.angle_beta   90.00
_cell.angle_gamma   90.00
#
_symmetry.space_group_name_H-M   'P 1'
#
loop_
_entity.id
_entity.type
_entity.pdbx_description
1 polymer ?
#
loop_
_entity_poly.entity_id
_entity_poly.type
_entity_poly.pdbx_seq_one_letter_code
_entity_poly.pdbx_strand_id
1 'polypeptide(L)'
;MKLSSKPLIYTPDWLVSFEKDIAAEVLLSLDPGEVIREYRMRYDMSQEDMGELMNLRRESISRIENGTVTPTFDFVKVFIKAVALIEAVRVERAQHKGMDVYFLENIAKEFGFSREKLPFMLKLGVESYDKKLNKIQKSLKEKEYGK
;
A
#
# COMPACT_ATOMS: atom_id res chain seq x y z
N MET A 1 9.88 29.28 -7.07
CA MET A 1 10.72 28.34 -6.28
C MET A 1 10.76 27.03 -7.06
N LYS A 2 11.86 26.66 -7.71
CA LYS A 2 11.97 25.36 -8.39
C LYS A 2 12.07 24.29 -7.31
N LEU A 3 11.00 23.53 -7.10
CA LEU A 3 11.08 22.27 -6.36
C LEU A 3 12.02 21.37 -7.17
N SER A 4 13.28 21.30 -6.75
CA SER A 4 14.20 20.29 -7.21
C SER A 4 13.70 18.94 -6.68
N SER A 5 12.73 18.34 -7.38
CA SER A 5 12.43 16.92 -7.17
C SER A 5 13.70 16.16 -7.50
N LYS A 6 14.33 15.53 -6.50
CA LYS A 6 15.38 14.56 -6.77
C LYS A 6 14.80 13.54 -7.77
N PRO A 7 15.52 13.21 -8.84
CA PRO A 7 15.06 12.17 -9.76
C PRO A 7 14.81 10.90 -8.95
N LEU A 8 13.67 10.26 -9.20
CA LEU A 8 13.39 8.91 -8.68
C LEU A 8 14.40 7.98 -9.36
N ILE A 9 15.24 7.31 -8.59
CA ILE A 9 16.33 6.46 -9.12
C ILE A 9 15.87 5.01 -9.13
N TYR A 10 15.09 4.61 -8.13
CA TYR A 10 14.71 3.21 -7.92
C TYR A 10 13.22 2.95 -8.17
N THR A 11 12.37 3.97 -8.10
CA THR A 11 10.93 3.81 -8.32
C THR A 11 10.64 3.60 -9.81
N PRO A 12 10.10 2.45 -10.23
CA PRO A 12 9.82 2.20 -11.65
C PRO A 12 8.57 2.96 -12.14
N ASP A 13 8.48 3.21 -13.45
CA ASP A 13 7.41 4.01 -14.07
C ASP A 13 5.99 3.49 -13.78
N TRP A 14 5.82 2.17 -13.69
CA TRP A 14 4.53 1.56 -13.37
C TRP A 14 4.10 1.91 -11.94
N LEU A 15 5.06 1.99 -11.00
CA LEU A 15 4.78 2.32 -9.62
C LEU A 15 4.48 3.82 -9.48
N VAL A 16 5.19 4.67 -10.23
CA VAL A 16 4.86 6.11 -10.33
C VAL A 16 3.45 6.32 -10.90
N SER A 17 3.06 5.52 -11.88
CA SER A 17 1.70 5.58 -12.45
C SER A 17 0.67 5.15 -11.41
N PHE A 18 0.93 4.07 -10.68
CA PHE A 18 0.10 3.61 -9.58
C PHE A 18 -0.06 4.68 -8.47
N GLU A 19 1.03 5.37 -8.08
CA GLU A 19 0.96 6.47 -7.12
C GLU A 19 0.05 7.62 -7.61
N LYS A 20 0.13 7.97 -8.90
CA LYS A 20 -0.72 9.01 -9.50
C LYS A 20 -2.18 8.62 -9.55
N ASP A 21 -2.48 7.35 -9.81
CA ASP A 21 -3.84 6.85 -9.83
C ASP A 21 -4.48 6.96 -8.44
N ILE A 22 -3.78 6.48 -7.39
CA ILE A 22 -4.25 6.65 -6.00
C ILE A 22 -4.44 8.14 -5.66
N ALA A 23 -3.47 8.98 -6.04
CA ALA A 23 -3.55 10.40 -5.77
C ALA A 23 -4.78 11.04 -6.43
N ALA A 24 -5.08 10.69 -7.67
CA ALA A 24 -6.25 11.18 -8.38
C ALA A 24 -7.54 10.70 -7.72
N GLU A 25 -7.64 9.41 -7.39
CA GLU A 25 -8.81 8.83 -6.71
C GLU A 25 -9.07 9.51 -5.36
N VAL A 26 -8.04 9.70 -4.53
CA VAL A 26 -8.20 10.32 -3.21
C VAL A 26 -8.51 11.82 -3.33
N LEU A 27 -7.80 12.57 -4.17
CA LEU A 27 -7.91 14.03 -4.23
C LEU A 27 -9.17 14.52 -4.97
N LEU A 28 -9.69 13.73 -5.90
CA LEU A 28 -10.89 14.09 -6.67
C LEU A 28 -12.18 13.49 -6.09
N SER A 29 -12.08 12.63 -5.07
CA SER A 29 -13.24 12.05 -4.40
C SER A 29 -13.97 13.08 -3.54
N LEU A 30 -15.31 12.96 -3.51
CA LEU A 30 -16.16 13.65 -2.55
C LEU A 30 -16.05 13.03 -1.14
N ASP A 31 -15.61 11.76 -1.07
CA ASP A 31 -15.32 11.03 0.16
C ASP A 31 -13.92 10.40 0.08
N PRO A 32 -12.86 11.19 0.39
CA PRO A 32 -11.50 10.67 0.38
C PRO A 32 -11.27 9.61 1.47
N GLY A 33 -12.04 9.65 2.57
CA GLY A 33 -11.93 8.70 3.67
C GLY A 33 -12.29 7.28 3.23
N GLU A 34 -13.38 7.13 2.49
CA GLU A 34 -13.78 5.83 1.96
C GLU A 34 -12.78 5.30 0.92
N VAL A 35 -12.24 6.15 0.04
CA VAL A 35 -11.17 5.72 -0.91
C VAL A 35 -9.94 5.20 -0.15
N ILE A 36 -9.50 5.91 0.90
CA ILE A 36 -8.39 5.47 1.75
C ILE A 36 -8.69 4.09 2.37
N ARG A 37 -9.91 3.91 2.87
CA ARG A 37 -10.38 2.65 3.47
C ARG A 37 -10.38 1.51 2.46
N GLU A 38 -10.88 1.73 1.25
CA GLU A 38 -10.95 0.74 0.19
C GLU A 38 -9.55 0.22 -0.17
N TYR A 39 -8.60 1.13 -0.35
CA TYR A 39 -7.20 0.77 -0.56
C TYR A 39 -6.64 0.01 0.65
N ARG A 40 -6.85 0.48 1.89
CA ARG A 40 -6.39 -0.26 3.08
C ARG A 40 -6.92 -1.70 3.07
N MET A 41 -8.21 -1.87 2.81
CA MET A 41 -8.87 -3.19 2.78
C MET A 41 -8.43 -4.05 1.59
N ARG A 42 -8.10 -3.47 0.44
CA ARG A 42 -7.57 -4.18 -0.74
C ARG A 42 -6.27 -4.94 -0.44
N TYR A 43 -5.52 -4.46 0.54
CA TYR A 43 -4.27 -5.04 1.03
C TYR A 43 -4.42 -5.80 2.35
N ASP A 44 -5.66 -6.09 2.78
CA ASP A 44 -5.97 -6.79 4.03
C ASP A 44 -5.36 -6.14 5.29
N MET A 45 -5.10 -4.84 5.25
CA MET A 45 -4.58 -4.09 6.40
C MET A 45 -5.72 -3.73 7.36
N SER A 46 -5.52 -3.94 8.65
CA SER A 46 -6.37 -3.35 9.70
C SER A 46 -6.06 -1.86 9.89
N GLN A 47 -6.96 -1.13 10.56
CA GLN A 47 -6.69 0.26 10.95
C GLN A 47 -5.49 0.38 11.91
N GLU A 48 -5.20 -0.68 12.66
CA GLU A 48 -4.03 -0.74 13.54
C GLU A 48 -2.75 -0.90 12.71
N ASP A 49 -2.76 -1.77 11.70
CA ASP A 49 -1.63 -1.95 10.79
C ASP A 49 -1.27 -0.65 10.07
N MET A 50 -2.29 0.04 9.54
CA MET A 50 -2.10 1.33 8.89
C MET A 50 -1.66 2.42 9.87
N GLY A 51 -2.14 2.36 11.12
CA GLY A 51 -1.69 3.23 12.20
C GLY A 51 -0.19 3.06 12.48
N GLU A 52 0.27 1.82 12.69
CA GLU A 52 1.68 1.51 12.91
C GLU A 52 2.56 1.98 11.73
N LEU A 53 2.09 1.70 10.51
CA LEU A 53 2.75 2.09 9.26
C LEU A 53 2.95 3.61 9.17
N MET A 54 1.93 4.37 9.55
CA MET A 54 1.92 5.83 9.47
C MET A 54 2.36 6.53 10.77
N ASN A 55 2.70 5.78 11.82
CA ASN A 55 2.95 6.30 13.17
C ASN A 55 1.76 7.12 13.73
N LEU A 56 0.56 6.60 13.54
CA LEU A 56 -0.70 7.18 13.99
C LEU A 56 -1.44 6.19 14.88
N ARG A 57 -2.30 6.72 15.76
CA ARG A 57 -3.23 5.88 16.53
C ARG A 57 -4.28 5.31 15.59
N ARG A 58 -4.73 4.08 15.86
CA ARG A 58 -5.85 3.44 15.14
C ARG A 58 -7.09 4.34 15.08
N GLU A 59 -7.40 5.07 16.16
CA GLU A 59 -8.52 6.01 16.22
C GLU A 59 -8.39 7.14 15.19
N SER A 60 -7.16 7.59 14.91
CA SER A 60 -6.92 8.61 13.88
C SER A 60 -7.26 8.07 12.50
N ILE A 61 -6.84 6.83 12.19
CA ILE A 61 -7.21 6.16 10.94
C ILE A 61 -8.73 6.03 10.83
N SER A 62 -9.39 5.57 11.90
CA SER A 62 -10.85 5.41 11.90
C SER A 62 -11.61 6.72 11.65
N ARG A 63 -11.14 7.84 12.23
CA ARG A 63 -11.78 9.16 12.04
C ARG A 63 -11.57 9.72 10.63
N ILE A 64 -10.46 9.37 9.99
CA ILE A 64 -10.21 9.75 8.60
C ILE A 64 -11.13 8.97 7.68
N GLU A 65 -11.20 7.66 7.86
CA GLU A 65 -11.98 6.77 7.00
C GLU A 65 -13.48 6.96 7.09
N ASN A 66 -14.00 7.43 8.23
CA ASN A 66 -15.43 7.72 8.39
C ASN A 66 -15.80 9.18 8.12
N GLY A 67 -14.87 9.98 7.60
CA GLY A 67 -15.08 11.39 7.26
C GLY A 67 -15.20 12.34 8.45
N THR A 68 -14.99 11.89 9.70
CA THR A 68 -14.98 12.78 10.88
C THR A 68 -13.80 13.75 10.83
N VAL A 69 -12.69 13.34 10.20
CA VAL A 69 -11.49 14.16 10.00
C VAL A 69 -11.09 14.12 8.54
N THR A 70 -10.96 15.28 7.91
CA THR A 70 -10.41 15.37 6.56
C THR A 70 -8.92 15.00 6.58
N PRO A 71 -8.45 14.07 5.71
CA PRO A 71 -7.04 13.72 5.65
C PRO A 71 -6.20 14.93 5.20
N THR A 72 -5.07 15.16 5.86
CA THR A 72 -4.14 16.22 5.45
C THR A 72 -3.39 15.81 4.19
N PHE A 73 -2.87 16.78 3.45
CA PHE A 73 -2.05 16.49 2.27
C PHE A 73 -0.82 15.62 2.59
N ASP A 74 -0.18 15.85 3.74
CA ASP A 74 0.96 15.05 4.18
C ASP A 74 0.55 13.62 4.54
N PHE A 75 -0.62 13.43 5.16
CA PHE A 75 -1.20 12.11 5.38
C PHE A 75 -1.38 11.39 4.04
N VAL A 76 -2.03 12.03 3.05
CA VAL A 76 -2.31 11.43 1.74
C VAL A 76 -1.02 11.03 1.03
N LYS A 77 0.01 11.88 1.05
CA LYS A 77 1.33 11.56 0.49
C LYS A 77 1.96 10.32 1.12
N VAL A 78 1.98 10.25 2.45
CA VAL A 78 2.58 9.11 3.16
C VAL A 78 1.76 7.84 2.90
N PHE A 79 0.43 7.96 2.87
CA PHE A 79 -0.47 6.87 2.55
C PHE A 79 -0.21 6.29 1.15
N ILE A 80 -0.16 7.13 0.12
CA ILE A 80 0.10 6.71 -1.27
C ILE A 80 1.42 5.92 -1.35
N LYS A 81 2.49 6.46 -0.76
CA LYS A 81 3.80 5.80 -0.73
C LYS A 81 3.77 4.47 0.02
N ALA A 82 3.03 4.40 1.11
CA ALA A 82 2.93 3.18 1.91
C ALA A 82 2.21 2.07 1.12
N VAL A 83 1.09 2.42 0.49
CA VAL A 83 0.32 1.50 -0.37
C VAL A 83 1.13 1.09 -1.60
N ALA A 84 1.83 2.03 -2.24
CA ALA A 84 2.71 1.76 -3.37
C ALA A 84 3.82 0.78 -3.00
N LEU A 85 4.48 0.95 -1.85
CA LEU A 85 5.50 0.02 -1.41
C LEU A 85 4.92 -1.39 -1.14
N ILE A 86 3.74 -1.49 -0.54
CA ILE A 86 3.07 -2.79 -0.34
C ILE A 86 2.73 -3.44 -1.69
N GLU A 87 2.28 -2.66 -2.68
CA GLU A 87 2.05 -3.18 -4.04
C GLU A 87 3.34 -3.66 -4.71
N ALA A 88 4.45 -2.92 -4.55
CA ALA A 88 5.76 -3.35 -5.03
C ALA A 88 6.16 -4.71 -4.43
N VAL A 89 5.96 -4.90 -3.12
CA VAL A 89 6.20 -6.20 -2.47
C VAL A 89 5.35 -7.31 -3.09
N ARG A 90 4.07 -7.06 -3.36
CA ARG A 90 3.18 -8.07 -3.97
C ARG A 90 3.59 -8.43 -5.38
N VAL A 91 3.97 -7.44 -6.19
CA VAL A 91 4.44 -7.66 -7.56
C VAL A 91 5.75 -8.47 -7.54
N GLU A 92 6.70 -8.10 -6.68
CA GLU A 92 7.94 -8.85 -6.50
C GLU A 92 7.69 -10.29 -6.04
N ARG A 93 6.79 -10.48 -5.08
CA ARG A 93 6.38 -11.81 -4.58
C ARG A 93 5.71 -12.66 -5.66
N ALA A 94 4.95 -12.04 -6.56
CA ALA A 94 4.28 -12.73 -7.65
C ALA A 94 5.25 -13.15 -8.77
N GLN A 95 6.24 -12.31 -9.07
CA GLN A 95 7.19 -12.51 -10.17
C GLN A 95 8.37 -13.40 -9.78
N HIS A 96 8.82 -13.33 -8.53
CA HIS A 96 10.06 -13.97 -8.09
C HIS A 96 9.82 -14.93 -6.91
N LYS A 97 10.37 -16.15 -7.01
CA LYS A 97 10.35 -17.11 -5.88
C LYS A 97 11.16 -16.61 -4.68
N GLY A 98 12.19 -15.78 -4.92
CA GLY A 98 12.91 -15.00 -3.91
C GLY A 98 12.75 -13.51 -4.21
N MET A 99 12.12 -12.76 -3.31
CA MET A 99 11.92 -11.31 -3.47
C MET A 99 13.26 -10.58 -3.48
N ASP A 100 13.44 -9.61 -4.37
CA ASP A 100 14.58 -8.69 -4.31
C ASP A 100 14.38 -7.67 -3.19
N VAL A 101 14.83 -8.04 -1.99
CA VAL A 101 14.74 -7.18 -0.80
C VAL A 101 15.57 -5.90 -0.95
N TYR A 102 16.65 -5.92 -1.74
CA TYR A 102 17.50 -4.75 -1.94
C TYR A 102 16.80 -3.69 -2.80
N PHE A 103 16.11 -4.13 -3.85
CA PHE A 103 15.22 -3.27 -4.64
C PHE A 103 14.15 -2.60 -3.76
N LEU A 104 13.47 -3.39 -2.92
CA LEU A 104 12.42 -2.91 -2.02
C LEU A 104 12.97 -1.97 -0.92
N GLU A 105 14.16 -2.25 -0.38
CA GLU A 105 14.88 -1.36 0.56
C GLU A 105 15.14 0.02 -0.07
N ASN A 106 15.55 0.06 -1.34
CA ASN A 106 15.84 1.32 -2.03
C ASN A 106 14.58 2.14 -2.32
N ILE A 107 13.49 1.52 -2.73
CA ILE A 107 12.19 2.21 -2.88
C ILE A 107 11.72 2.75 -1.53
N ALA A 108 11.78 1.94 -0.46
CA ALA A 108 11.37 2.38 0.87
C ALA A 108 12.18 3.61 1.33
N LYS A 109 13.48 3.61 1.09
CA LYS A 109 14.37 4.75 1.38
C LYS A 109 14.01 5.99 0.57
N GLU A 110 13.71 5.84 -0.72
CA GLU A 110 13.29 6.95 -1.60
C GLU A 110 11.94 7.54 -1.15
N PHE A 111 11.04 6.68 -0.66
CA PHE A 111 9.75 7.08 -0.09
C PHE A 111 9.88 7.74 1.29
N GLY A 112 11.00 7.56 1.97
CA GLY A 112 11.30 8.15 3.28
C GLY A 112 10.90 7.26 4.46
N PHE A 113 10.71 5.96 4.23
CA PHE A 113 10.46 5.00 5.30
C PHE A 113 11.78 4.57 5.96
N SER A 114 11.75 4.39 7.28
CA SER A 114 12.89 3.86 8.01
C SER A 114 13.06 2.37 7.74
N ARG A 115 14.30 1.89 7.80
CA ARG A 115 14.62 0.47 7.63
C ARG A 115 13.88 -0.43 8.63
N GLU A 116 13.62 0.08 9.83
CA GLU A 116 12.90 -0.63 10.90
C GLU A 116 11.45 -0.95 10.54
N LYS A 117 10.80 -0.15 9.70
CA LYS A 117 9.42 -0.41 9.23
C LYS A 117 9.36 -1.41 8.08
N LEU A 118 10.48 -1.68 7.42
CA LEU A 118 10.49 -2.52 6.23
C LEU A 118 10.03 -3.96 6.49
N PRO A 119 10.47 -4.67 7.56
CA PRO A 119 9.98 -6.01 7.84
C PRO A 119 8.46 -6.08 7.97
N PHE A 120 7.86 -5.05 8.59
CA PHE A 120 6.40 -4.94 8.72
C PHE A 120 5.71 -4.77 7.36
N MET A 121 6.22 -3.87 6.52
CA MET A 121 5.69 -3.67 5.15
C MET A 121 5.83 -4.92 4.27
N LEU A 122 6.97 -5.61 4.35
CA LEU A 122 7.21 -6.87 3.63
C LEU A 122 6.19 -7.93 4.06
N LYS A 123 5.97 -8.07 5.37
CA LYS A 123 4.99 -8.99 5.93
C LYS A 123 3.59 -8.71 5.36
N LEU A 124 3.12 -7.47 5.41
CA LEU A 124 1.80 -7.09 4.89
C LEU A 124 1.64 -7.43 3.39
N GLY A 125 2.64 -7.09 2.58
CA GLY A 125 2.60 -7.37 1.14
C GLY A 125 2.57 -8.87 0.83
N VAL A 126 3.42 -9.67 1.48
CA VAL A 126 3.47 -11.12 1.30
C VAL A 126 2.18 -11.78 1.76
N GLU A 127 1.70 -11.45 2.97
CA GLU A 127 0.47 -12.03 3.52
C GLU A 127 -0.75 -11.70 2.66
N SER A 128 -0.86 -10.45 2.17
CA SER A 128 -1.94 -10.05 1.26
C SER A 128 -1.92 -10.85 -0.05
N TYR A 129 -0.74 -11.07 -0.63
CA TYR A 129 -0.61 -11.89 -1.84
C TYR A 129 -0.97 -13.35 -1.58
N ASP A 130 -0.39 -13.97 -0.55
CA ASP A 130 -0.58 -15.39 -0.24
C ASP A 130 -2.06 -15.69 0.13
N LYS A 131 -2.74 -14.80 0.87
CA LYS A 131 -4.18 -14.91 1.16
C LYS A 131 -5.02 -14.86 -0.11
N LYS A 132 -4.73 -13.91 -1.02
CA LYS A 132 -5.44 -13.77 -2.29
C LYS A 132 -5.26 -15.02 -3.16
N LEU A 133 -4.05 -15.56 -3.23
CA LEU A 133 -3.74 -16.80 -3.96
C LEU A 133 -4.52 -18.00 -3.40
N ASN A 134 -4.52 -18.17 -2.08
CA ASN A 134 -5.26 -19.25 -1.41
C ASN A 134 -6.77 -19.20 -1.69
N LYS A 135 -7.37 -17.99 -1.66
CA LYS A 135 -8.79 -17.80 -1.96
C LYS A 135 -9.12 -18.19 -3.41
N ILE A 136 -8.27 -17.79 -4.35
CA ILE A 136 -8.42 -18.16 -5.77
C ILE A 136 -8.32 -19.68 -5.94
N GLN A 137 -7.29 -20.32 -5.38
CA GLN A 137 -7.11 -21.78 -5.45
C GLN A 137 -8.29 -22.54 -4.85
N LYS A 138 -8.82 -22.10 -3.70
CA LYS A 138 -10.00 -22.70 -3.09
C LYS A 138 -11.22 -22.59 -4.01
N SER A 139 -11.47 -21.41 -4.58
CA SER A 139 -12.60 -21.19 -5.50
C SER A 139 -12.50 -22.00 -6.79
N LEU A 140 -11.28 -22.23 -7.30
CA LEU A 140 -11.06 -23.09 -8.47
C LEU A 140 -11.34 -24.55 -8.14
N LYS A 141 -10.86 -25.05 -6.99
CA LYS A 141 -11.16 -26.41 -6.52
C LYS A 141 -12.66 -26.61 -6.28
N GLU A 142 -13.34 -25.64 -5.69
CA GLU A 142 -14.81 -25.72 -5.49
C GLU A 142 -15.57 -25.75 -6.82
N LYS A 143 -15.10 -25.07 -7.86
CA LYS A 143 -15.69 -25.14 -9.21
C LYS A 143 -15.37 -26.44 -9.95
N GLU A 144 -14.20 -27.03 -9.74
CA GLU A 144 -13.79 -28.30 -10.36
C GLU A 144 -14.43 -29.53 -9.69
N TYR A 145 -14.67 -29.48 -8.38
CA TYR A 145 -15.17 -30.61 -7.59
C TYR A 145 -16.61 -30.43 -7.07
N GLY A 146 -17.19 -29.24 -7.18
CA GLY A 146 -18.60 -28.97 -6.91
C GLY A 146 -19.47 -29.27 -8.13
N LYS A 147 -19.85 -30.54 -8.28
CA LYS A 147 -21.05 -30.91 -9.03
C LYS A 147 -22.30 -30.51 -8.24
#